data_AF-A0A243RRE1-F1
#
_entry.id   AF-A0A243RRE1-F1
#
_cell.length_a   1.000
_cell.length_b   1.000
_cell.length_c   1.000
_cell.angle_alpha   90.00
_cell.angle_beta   90.00
_cell.angle_gamma   90.00
#
_symmetry.space_group_name_H-M   'P 1'
#
loop_
_entity.id
_entity.type
_entity.pdbx_description
1 polymer ?
#
loop_
_entity_poly.entity_id
_entity_poly.type
_entity_poly.pdbx_seq_one_letter_code
_entity_poly.pdbx_strand_id
1 'polypeptide(L)'
;MASGVFVSGAQAAPNPVVFGTASASPKAHTGACPATVTLSTTVKVKAPVALKYAWTFSDGDRSRVKTYKVGGKGLKTVRLFTSIKVTGDARGWGAVRLVSPVKKTSRKASFAVTCAGDVESTGDVWDSVATSAEGSDTPADSATPPPAGQDDDKPAQNSVRKATIVFERTTASKCPVTFKIHGHFEGLPAGAQAVQYRLVGTQEWKTVNVPADHGAVFTTVLETLNWDWETDETSVQIQIRQPDGLTSNTLYYFKCGPPSNREGFGATAEKITLTAAGGPLVELVADAYLDAVQAVSGAQVALVSRHGFRTELNAGPVTYEELWATQPDGLAVDVHAMTGAQLKKLLAHPNPSGWVLTPSSSLRYTLQGGAVTEITLNGAPVADTQVIKIAANYILMGGWQGFPKWEGSTSVYHGGPDDTGALASYIVKNSPVRAPKGDRVTVR
;
A
#
# COMPACT_ATOMS: atom_id res chain seq x y z
N MET A 1 37.19 24.92 48.02
CA MET A 1 37.89 23.63 47.97
C MET A 1 37.03 22.65 48.76
N ALA A 2 36.54 21.50 48.29
CA ALA A 2 37.03 20.60 47.26
C ALA A 2 35.88 20.06 46.39
N SER A 3 36.21 19.80 45.12
CA SER A 3 35.35 19.28 44.08
C SER A 3 35.15 17.77 44.23
N GLY A 4 33.89 17.30 44.29
CA GLY A 4 33.54 15.89 44.19
C GLY A 4 33.36 15.49 42.72
N VAL A 5 34.18 14.56 42.25
CA VAL A 5 34.14 14.00 40.90
C VAL A 5 32.99 13.00 40.79
N PHE A 6 32.03 13.24 39.90
CA PHE A 6 31.05 12.25 39.46
C PHE A 6 31.76 11.20 38.59
N VAL A 7 31.80 9.95 39.06
CA VAL A 7 32.22 8.81 38.25
C VAL A 7 31.08 8.49 37.28
N SER A 8 31.31 8.79 36.00
CA SER A 8 30.44 8.41 34.89
C SER A 8 30.32 6.88 34.84
N GLY A 9 29.10 6.36 34.98
CA GLY A 9 28.81 4.95 34.78
C GLY A 9 29.08 4.58 33.32
N ALA A 10 30.11 3.78 33.08
CA ALA A 10 30.40 3.23 31.77
C ALA A 10 29.20 2.40 31.28
N GLN A 11 28.44 2.95 30.34
CA GLN A 11 27.39 2.25 29.62
C GLN A 11 28.03 1.06 28.87
N ALA A 12 27.66 -0.17 29.26
CA ALA A 12 28.19 -1.37 28.64
C ALA A 12 27.94 -1.33 27.12
N ALA A 13 29.01 -1.38 26.32
CA ALA A 13 28.92 -1.39 24.87
C ALA A 13 27.96 -2.49 24.39
N PRO A 14 27.08 -2.22 23.39
CA PRO A 14 26.14 -3.22 22.90
C PRO A 14 26.91 -4.45 22.42
N ASN A 15 26.51 -5.64 22.89
CA ASN A 15 27.14 -6.91 22.52
C ASN A 15 27.27 -6.98 20.98
N PRO A 16 28.49 -7.16 20.44
CA PRO A 16 28.70 -7.07 19.00
C PRO A 16 27.97 -8.20 18.28
N VAL A 17 27.05 -7.82 17.39
CA VAL A 17 26.36 -8.72 16.47
C VAL A 17 26.85 -8.44 15.05
N VAL A 18 27.55 -9.40 14.46
CA VAL A 18 28.15 -9.26 13.13
C VAL A 18 27.72 -10.42 12.24
N PHE A 19 27.03 -10.12 11.15
CA PHE A 19 26.73 -11.11 10.12
C PHE A 19 27.97 -11.42 9.28
N GLY A 20 28.16 -12.69 8.97
CA GLY A 20 29.07 -13.15 7.93
C GLY A 20 28.37 -13.18 6.57
N THR A 21 28.99 -13.87 5.62
CA THR A 21 28.48 -13.99 4.25
C THR A 21 27.14 -14.74 4.23
N ALA A 22 26.18 -14.19 3.49
CA ALA A 22 24.94 -14.86 3.16
C ALA A 22 25.12 -15.67 1.87
N SER A 23 24.64 -16.91 1.84
CA SER A 23 24.82 -17.83 0.72
C SER A 23 23.56 -18.65 0.44
N ALA A 24 23.37 -19.00 -0.82
CA ALA A 24 22.36 -19.94 -1.28
C ALA A 24 23.02 -21.21 -1.79
N SER A 25 22.40 -22.35 -1.53
CA SER A 25 22.86 -23.68 -1.95
C SER A 25 21.68 -24.52 -2.45
N PRO A 26 21.61 -24.86 -3.74
CA PRO A 26 22.49 -24.36 -4.81
C PRO A 26 22.33 -22.85 -5.04
N LYS A 27 23.40 -22.16 -5.45
CA LYS A 27 23.34 -20.75 -5.86
C LYS A 27 22.69 -20.60 -7.24
N ALA A 28 22.93 -21.56 -8.12
CA ALA A 28 22.29 -21.70 -9.42
C ALA A 28 21.89 -23.17 -9.62
N HIS A 29 20.69 -23.43 -10.12
CA HIS A 29 20.20 -24.76 -10.45
C HIS A 29 19.57 -24.75 -11.84
N THR A 30 19.89 -25.76 -12.65
CA THR A 30 19.22 -26.03 -13.92
C THR A 30 18.86 -27.51 -13.96
N GLY A 31 17.57 -27.85 -14.10
CA GLY A 31 17.14 -29.24 -14.04
C GLY A 31 15.66 -29.43 -13.73
N ALA A 32 15.28 -30.63 -13.29
CA ALA A 32 13.90 -30.94 -12.93
C ALA A 32 13.45 -30.20 -11.66
N CYS A 33 12.20 -29.74 -11.66
CA CYS A 33 11.57 -29.11 -10.50
C CYS A 33 10.52 -30.05 -9.87
N PRO A 34 10.23 -29.94 -8.56
CA PRO A 34 10.64 -28.87 -7.65
C PRO A 34 12.09 -28.95 -7.14
N ALA A 35 12.84 -27.86 -7.29
CA ALA A 35 14.18 -27.72 -6.74
C ALA A 35 14.14 -27.17 -5.30
N THR A 36 15.01 -27.66 -4.41
CA THR A 36 15.14 -27.11 -3.05
C THR A 36 16.37 -26.22 -2.93
N VAL A 37 16.17 -24.95 -2.57
CA VAL A 37 17.25 -23.99 -2.31
C VAL A 37 17.36 -23.74 -0.82
N THR A 38 18.53 -24.00 -0.25
CA THR A 38 18.84 -23.67 1.14
C THR A 38 19.60 -22.36 1.23
N LEU A 39 19.02 -21.39 1.92
CA LEU A 39 19.65 -20.12 2.22
C LEU A 39 20.29 -20.18 3.61
N SER A 40 21.50 -19.63 3.76
CA SER A 40 22.17 -19.58 5.05
C SER A 40 23.04 -18.34 5.24
N THR A 41 23.25 -17.96 6.50
CA THR A 41 24.22 -16.93 6.90
C THR A 41 24.82 -17.30 8.25
N THR A 42 25.96 -16.73 8.58
CA THR A 42 26.54 -16.84 9.93
C THR A 42 26.36 -15.54 10.70
N VAL A 43 26.22 -15.64 12.01
CA VAL A 43 26.15 -14.48 12.92
C VAL A 43 27.11 -14.71 14.08
N LYS A 44 28.03 -13.77 14.28
CA LYS A 44 28.92 -13.70 15.43
C LYS A 44 28.24 -12.91 16.54
N VAL A 45 28.11 -13.50 17.72
CA VAL A 45 27.45 -12.92 18.89
C VAL A 45 28.18 -13.28 20.18
N LYS A 46 28.09 -12.45 21.22
CA LYS A 46 28.63 -12.77 22.55
C LYS A 46 27.61 -13.59 23.35
N ALA A 47 28.00 -14.77 23.79
CA ALA A 47 27.16 -15.66 24.62
C ALA A 47 27.26 -15.30 26.12
N PRO A 48 26.20 -15.56 26.92
CA PRO A 48 24.93 -16.17 26.53
C PRO A 48 23.93 -15.17 25.92
N VAL A 49 23.20 -15.57 24.87
CA VAL A 49 22.20 -14.71 24.22
C VAL A 49 21.09 -15.51 23.52
N ALA A 50 19.85 -15.00 23.54
CA ALA A 50 18.76 -15.54 22.74
C ALA A 50 18.56 -14.71 21.46
N LEU A 51 18.85 -15.30 20.31
CA LEU A 51 18.65 -14.68 19.00
C LEU A 51 17.23 -14.96 18.52
N LYS A 52 16.40 -13.92 18.42
CA LYS A 52 15.11 -14.02 17.72
C LYS A 52 15.31 -13.56 16.29
N TYR A 53 14.97 -14.36 15.30
CA TYR A 53 15.20 -14.05 13.89
C TYR A 53 14.09 -14.56 12.98
N ALA A 54 13.92 -13.91 11.83
CA ALA A 54 13.04 -14.36 10.75
C ALA A 54 13.78 -14.26 9.42
N TRP A 55 13.43 -15.13 8.48
CA TRP A 55 13.87 -15.02 7.10
C TRP A 55 12.88 -14.18 6.30
N THR A 56 13.41 -13.37 5.40
CA THR A 56 12.65 -12.61 4.40
C THR A 56 13.13 -13.04 3.02
N PHE A 57 12.20 -13.17 2.10
CA PHE A 57 12.45 -13.65 0.74
C PHE A 57 12.16 -12.56 -0.30
N SER A 58 12.65 -12.76 -1.53
CA SER A 58 12.53 -11.81 -2.65
C SER A 58 11.10 -11.50 -3.08
N ASP A 59 10.16 -12.39 -2.77
CA ASP A 59 8.73 -12.22 -3.00
C ASP A 59 8.02 -11.45 -1.86
N GLY A 60 8.76 -10.97 -0.87
CA GLY A 60 8.26 -10.27 0.31
C GLY A 60 7.72 -11.17 1.42
N ASP A 61 7.69 -12.49 1.23
CA ASP A 61 7.22 -13.42 2.26
C ASP A 61 8.23 -13.50 3.42
N ARG A 62 7.70 -13.87 4.59
CA ARG A 62 8.47 -13.98 5.83
C ARG A 62 8.27 -15.34 6.48
N SER A 63 9.36 -15.92 6.96
CA SER A 63 9.25 -17.08 7.85
C SER A 63 8.67 -16.66 9.20
N ARG A 64 8.07 -17.60 9.92
CA ARG A 64 7.80 -17.42 11.35
C ARG A 64 9.08 -17.05 12.09
N VAL A 65 8.94 -16.24 13.13
CA VAL A 65 10.07 -15.88 14.01
C VAL A 65 10.56 -17.13 14.72
N LYS A 66 11.85 -17.44 14.57
CA LYS A 66 12.56 -18.52 15.25
C LYS A 66 13.41 -17.95 16.36
N THR A 67 13.55 -18.71 17.45
CA THR A 67 14.44 -18.36 18.56
C THR A 67 15.58 -19.37 18.64
N TYR A 68 16.82 -18.87 18.61
CA TYR A 68 18.03 -19.68 18.77
C TYR A 68 18.77 -19.23 20.03
N LYS A 69 18.90 -20.12 21.02
CA LYS A 69 19.61 -19.83 22.28
C LYS A 69 21.09 -20.20 22.13
N VAL A 70 21.96 -19.22 22.32
CA VAL A 70 23.41 -19.38 22.31
C VAL A 70 23.90 -19.44 23.76
N GLY A 71 24.35 -20.62 24.19
CA GLY A 71 24.91 -20.84 25.52
C GLY A 71 26.44 -20.67 25.57
N GLY A 72 26.99 -20.75 26.79
CA GLY A 72 28.43 -20.65 27.05
C GLY A 72 28.94 -19.21 27.25
N LYS A 73 30.27 -19.05 27.25
CA LYS A 73 30.96 -17.77 27.43
C LYS A 73 31.72 -17.38 26.15
N GLY A 74 31.89 -16.08 25.92
CA GLY A 74 32.71 -15.52 24.83
C GLY A 74 31.97 -15.34 23.50
N LEU A 75 32.70 -14.95 22.45
CA LEU A 75 32.15 -14.80 21.09
C LEU A 75 31.90 -16.17 20.46
N LYS A 76 30.71 -16.35 19.90
CA LYS A 76 30.25 -17.56 19.22
C LYS A 76 29.75 -17.22 17.83
N THR A 77 30.01 -18.10 16.87
CA THR A 77 29.48 -18.01 15.51
C THR A 77 28.35 -19.03 15.37
N VAL A 78 27.16 -18.56 15.01
CA VAL A 78 25.97 -19.39 14.79
C VAL A 78 25.61 -19.36 13.31
N ARG A 79 25.27 -20.51 12.73
CA ARG A 79 24.72 -20.59 11.37
C ARG A 79 23.21 -20.60 11.42
N LEU A 80 22.59 -19.65 10.73
CA LEU A 80 21.15 -19.56 10.53
C LEU A 80 20.84 -20.01 9.10
N PHE A 81 19.78 -20.80 8.90
CA PHE A 81 19.40 -21.28 7.58
C PHE A 81 17.88 -21.47 7.44
N THR A 82 17.42 -21.57 6.18
CA THR A 82 16.06 -21.96 5.79
C THR A 82 16.08 -22.60 4.40
N SER A 83 15.07 -23.39 4.07
CA SER A 83 14.94 -24.03 2.75
C SER A 83 13.65 -23.58 2.07
N ILE A 84 13.74 -23.35 0.76
CA ILE A 84 12.65 -22.93 -0.12
C ILE A 84 12.47 -24.01 -1.19
N LYS A 85 11.23 -24.39 -1.48
CA LYS A 85 10.90 -25.26 -2.61
C LYS A 85 10.48 -24.38 -3.78
N VAL A 86 11.13 -24.56 -4.92
CA VAL A 86 10.92 -23.79 -6.15
C VAL A 86 10.35 -24.72 -7.20
N THR A 87 9.14 -24.45 -7.67
CA THR A 87 8.38 -25.31 -8.60
C THR A 87 8.47 -24.89 -10.06
N GLY A 88 9.00 -23.71 -10.35
CA GLY A 88 9.16 -23.14 -11.70
C GLY A 88 10.39 -22.23 -11.77
N ASP A 89 10.63 -21.62 -12.93
CA ASP A 89 11.73 -20.68 -13.11
C ASP A 89 11.66 -19.55 -12.09
N ALA A 90 12.74 -19.35 -11.34
CA ALA A 90 12.78 -18.33 -10.31
C ALA A 90 14.18 -17.78 -10.09
N ARG A 91 14.28 -16.46 -10.01
CA ARG A 91 15.44 -15.77 -9.44
C ARG A 91 14.99 -15.09 -8.16
N GLY A 92 15.75 -15.27 -7.11
CA GLY A 92 15.34 -14.78 -5.81
C GLY A 92 16.49 -14.57 -4.86
N TRP A 93 16.14 -14.12 -3.67
CA TRP A 93 17.09 -13.99 -2.56
C TRP A 93 16.38 -14.22 -1.24
N GLY A 94 17.15 -14.50 -0.20
CA GLY A 94 16.65 -14.34 1.16
C GLY A 94 17.69 -13.74 2.10
N ALA A 95 17.20 -13.05 3.11
CA ALA A 95 18.02 -12.40 4.13
C ALA A 95 17.45 -12.71 5.52
N VAL A 96 18.31 -12.73 6.52
CA VAL A 96 17.91 -12.90 7.92
C VAL A 96 17.79 -11.55 8.58
N ARG A 97 16.63 -11.26 9.19
CA ARG A 97 16.45 -10.15 10.13
C ARG A 97 16.51 -10.66 11.55
N LEU A 98 17.44 -10.12 12.34
CA LEU A 98 17.42 -10.26 13.79
C LEU A 98 16.41 -9.28 14.38
N VAL A 99 15.57 -9.80 15.27
CA VAL A 99 14.56 -9.07 16.04
C VAL A 99 15.09 -8.77 17.45
N SER A 100 15.95 -9.64 17.99
CA SER A 100 16.60 -9.51 19.30
C SER A 100 17.96 -10.25 19.26
N PRO A 101 19.02 -9.76 19.92
CA PRO A 101 19.06 -8.61 20.85
C PRO A 101 19.17 -7.24 20.19
N VAL A 102 19.48 -7.20 18.89
CA VAL A 102 19.55 -5.95 18.09
C VAL A 102 18.79 -6.16 16.79
N LYS A 103 18.15 -5.10 16.29
CA LYS A 103 17.54 -5.09 14.96
C LYS A 103 18.66 -4.95 13.93
N LYS A 104 18.96 -6.03 13.20
CA LYS A 104 19.99 -6.03 12.15
C LYS A 104 19.64 -7.04 11.07
N THR A 105 19.90 -6.69 9.81
CA THR A 105 19.63 -7.55 8.66
C THR A 105 20.94 -8.04 8.03
N SER A 106 20.97 -9.29 7.57
CA SER A 106 22.11 -9.83 6.84
C SER A 106 22.16 -9.29 5.41
N ARG A 107 23.28 -9.48 4.72
CA ARG A 107 23.30 -9.39 3.26
C ARG A 107 22.35 -10.43 2.64
N LYS A 108 21.98 -10.22 1.38
CA LYS A 108 21.10 -11.11 0.61
C LYS A 108 21.84 -12.36 0.14
N ALA A 109 21.25 -13.53 0.36
CA ALA A 109 21.64 -14.79 -0.25
C ALA A 109 20.84 -15.00 -1.54
N SER A 110 21.40 -14.61 -2.68
CA SER A 110 20.71 -14.74 -3.98
C SER A 110 20.85 -16.13 -4.59
N PHE A 111 19.81 -16.58 -5.27
CA PHE A 111 19.76 -17.83 -6.01
C PHE A 111 19.09 -17.66 -7.38
N ALA A 112 19.35 -18.60 -8.28
CA ALA A 112 18.65 -18.75 -9.54
C ALA A 112 18.30 -20.23 -9.77
N VAL A 113 17.07 -20.50 -10.19
CA VAL A 113 16.58 -21.83 -10.56
C VAL A 113 15.97 -21.71 -11.96
N THR A 114 16.38 -22.61 -12.84
CA THR A 114 15.83 -22.81 -14.18
C THR A 114 15.32 -24.25 -14.26
N CYS A 115 14.03 -24.43 -14.42
CA CYS A 115 13.39 -25.72 -14.56
C CYS A 115 13.43 -26.17 -16.03
N ALA A 116 13.66 -27.46 -16.28
CA ALA A 116 13.64 -28.04 -17.63
C ALA A 116 12.31 -28.78 -17.92
N GLY A 117 11.56 -28.32 -18.95
CA GLY A 117 10.34 -28.92 -19.55
C GLY A 117 8.99 -28.37 -19.02
N ASP A 118 7.94 -28.05 -19.79
CA ASP A 118 7.65 -28.07 -21.24
C ASP A 118 7.18 -26.69 -21.73
N VAL A 119 7.49 -26.37 -22.99
CA VAL A 119 7.23 -25.09 -23.64
C VAL A 119 5.75 -24.95 -23.99
N GLU A 120 5.00 -24.20 -23.18
CA GLU A 120 3.80 -23.48 -23.63
C GLU A 120 3.58 -22.23 -22.78
N SER A 121 4.48 -21.25 -22.93
CA SER A 121 4.30 -19.89 -22.42
C SER A 121 5.30 -18.96 -23.11
N THR A 122 4.92 -18.48 -24.30
CA THR A 122 5.46 -17.24 -24.88
C THR A 122 4.33 -16.21 -24.82
N GLY A 123 4.50 -14.99 -24.32
CA GLY A 123 5.66 -14.37 -23.71
C GLY A 123 5.29 -13.00 -23.14
N ASP A 124 6.14 -12.51 -22.25
CA ASP A 124 6.29 -11.08 -21.96
C ASP A 124 7.31 -10.50 -22.94
N VAL A 125 6.97 -9.44 -23.68
CA VAL A 125 7.95 -8.45 -24.16
C VAL A 125 7.28 -7.07 -24.19
N TRP A 126 7.70 -6.23 -23.25
CA TRP A 126 7.60 -4.77 -23.35
C TRP A 126 8.81 -4.25 -24.15
N ASP A 127 8.55 -3.59 -25.27
CA ASP A 127 9.14 -2.31 -25.67
C ASP A 127 9.04 -2.11 -27.20
N SER A 128 8.30 -1.07 -27.61
CA SER A 128 8.63 -0.19 -28.74
C SER A 128 7.50 0.79 -28.98
N VAL A 129 7.68 2.05 -28.60
CA VAL A 129 7.14 3.17 -29.38
C VAL A 129 8.21 4.25 -29.46
N ALA A 130 8.82 4.32 -30.64
CA ALA A 130 9.44 5.53 -31.15
C ALA A 130 8.33 6.51 -31.57
N THR A 131 8.56 7.80 -31.42
CA THR A 131 7.86 8.81 -32.22
C THR A 131 8.79 9.99 -32.46
N SER A 132 9.17 10.16 -33.72
CA SER A 132 9.65 11.41 -34.28
C SER A 132 8.51 12.00 -35.12
N ALA A 133 8.27 13.31 -35.01
CA ALA A 133 7.99 14.20 -36.15
C ALA A 133 7.86 15.65 -35.67
N GLU A 134 8.63 16.52 -36.32
CA GLU A 134 8.51 17.97 -36.33
C GLU A 134 7.29 18.44 -37.14
N GLY A 135 6.87 19.68 -36.90
CA GLY A 135 5.97 20.44 -37.75
C GLY A 135 5.84 21.88 -37.22
N SER A 136 6.47 22.81 -37.93
CA SER A 136 6.51 24.25 -37.68
C SER A 136 5.20 24.95 -38.05
N ASP A 137 4.90 26.08 -37.39
CA ASP A 137 4.85 27.41 -38.02
C ASP A 137 4.39 28.49 -37.02
N THR A 138 5.19 29.57 -36.92
CA THR A 138 4.89 30.88 -36.31
C THR A 138 4.47 31.85 -37.45
N PRO A 139 3.80 33.01 -37.23
CA PRO A 139 4.40 34.22 -36.59
C PRO A 139 3.46 34.93 -35.59
N ALA A 140 3.92 35.36 -34.42
CA ALA A 140 4.45 36.70 -34.10
C ALA A 140 3.46 37.87 -34.28
N ASP A 141 3.07 38.53 -33.18
CA ASP A 141 3.41 39.95 -33.04
C ASP A 141 3.39 40.45 -31.57
N SER A 142 4.21 41.46 -31.33
CA SER A 142 4.61 42.03 -30.04
C SER A 142 3.91 43.37 -29.78
N ALA A 143 3.65 43.74 -28.51
CA ALA A 143 3.90 45.09 -27.97
C ALA A 143 3.40 45.32 -26.52
N THR A 144 4.37 45.45 -25.60
CA THR A 144 4.58 46.52 -24.58
C THR A 144 3.64 46.73 -23.35
N PRO A 145 4.18 46.82 -22.10
CA PRO A 145 3.49 47.24 -20.86
C PRO A 145 3.86 48.68 -20.38
N PRO A 146 3.44 49.20 -19.20
CA PRO A 146 2.11 49.35 -18.58
C PRO A 146 1.83 50.87 -18.25
N PRO A 147 0.84 51.20 -17.37
CA PRO A 147 1.22 52.11 -16.28
C PRO A 147 0.77 51.64 -14.89
N ALA A 148 1.48 52.16 -13.89
CA ALA A 148 1.40 51.83 -12.48
C ALA A 148 0.36 52.67 -11.71
N GLY A 149 -0.09 52.10 -10.58
CA GLY A 149 -0.56 52.81 -9.39
C GLY A 149 -2.05 52.65 -9.08
N GLN A 150 -2.39 51.86 -8.06
CA GLN A 150 -2.60 52.38 -6.70
C GLN A 150 -2.93 51.22 -5.74
N ASP A 151 -2.07 51.03 -4.73
CA ASP A 151 -2.29 50.14 -3.59
C ASP A 151 -3.42 50.68 -2.70
N ASP A 152 -4.24 49.77 -2.16
CA ASP A 152 -4.81 49.86 -0.80
C ASP A 152 -5.32 48.47 -0.34
N ASP A 153 -4.40 47.77 0.35
CA ASP A 153 -4.54 47.00 1.60
C ASP A 153 -5.72 46.02 1.82
N LYS A 154 -5.49 44.75 1.45
CA LYS A 154 -5.14 43.63 2.36
C LYS A 154 -5.16 42.33 1.54
N PRO A 155 -4.05 41.60 1.33
CA PRO A 155 -4.11 40.37 0.55
C PRO A 155 -4.93 39.33 1.32
N ALA A 156 -6.07 38.93 0.74
CA ALA A 156 -6.69 37.67 1.06
C ALA A 156 -5.61 36.60 0.94
N GLN A 157 -5.36 35.88 2.02
CA GLN A 157 -4.33 34.86 2.12
C GLN A 157 -4.47 33.90 0.93
N ASN A 158 -3.45 33.89 0.07
CA ASN A 158 -3.33 32.93 -1.02
C ASN A 158 -3.08 31.54 -0.42
N SER A 159 -4.14 30.90 0.05
CA SER A 159 -4.07 29.67 0.83
C SER A 159 -4.79 28.55 0.11
N VAL A 160 -4.13 27.39 0.09
CA VAL A 160 -4.74 26.13 -0.31
C VAL A 160 -5.83 25.82 0.71
N ARG A 161 -7.05 25.56 0.25
CA ARG A 161 -8.16 25.24 1.18
C ARG A 161 -8.16 23.78 1.59
N LYS A 162 -7.73 22.91 0.68
CA LYS A 162 -7.65 21.47 0.94
C LYS A 162 -6.49 20.87 0.15
N ALA A 163 -5.72 20.04 0.82
CA ALA A 163 -4.66 19.25 0.23
C ALA A 163 -4.97 17.77 0.44
N THR A 164 -4.93 16.99 -0.64
CA THR A 164 -5.03 15.53 -0.58
C THR A 164 -3.80 14.94 -1.25
N ILE A 165 -3.28 13.85 -0.72
CA ILE A 165 -2.25 13.06 -1.38
C ILE A 165 -2.78 11.69 -1.76
N VAL A 166 -2.22 11.14 -2.83
CA VAL A 166 -2.48 9.78 -3.31
C VAL A 166 -1.17 9.15 -3.77
N PHE A 167 -1.03 7.84 -3.57
CA PHE A 167 0.10 7.08 -4.09
C PHE A 167 -0.18 6.52 -5.48
N GLU A 168 0.83 6.56 -6.35
CA GLU A 168 0.97 5.70 -7.53
C GLU A 168 2.20 4.82 -7.31
N ARG A 169 2.00 3.50 -7.16
CA ARG A 169 3.13 2.57 -7.02
C ARG A 169 3.79 2.32 -8.37
N THR A 170 5.11 2.33 -8.38
CA THR A 170 5.90 2.19 -9.60
C THR A 170 6.67 0.86 -9.67
N THR A 171 6.73 0.08 -8.58
CA THR A 171 7.38 -1.24 -8.55
C THR A 171 6.40 -2.39 -8.41
N ALA A 172 6.67 -3.49 -9.12
CA ALA A 172 5.90 -4.73 -8.98
C ALA A 172 6.24 -5.52 -7.69
N SER A 173 7.43 -5.31 -7.11
CA SER A 173 7.91 -6.03 -5.92
C SER A 173 7.14 -5.66 -4.64
N LYS A 174 6.79 -6.64 -3.80
CA LYS A 174 6.07 -6.39 -2.52
C LYS A 174 6.81 -5.43 -1.57
N CYS A 175 8.15 -5.55 -1.50
CA CYS A 175 9.07 -4.63 -0.81
C CYS A 175 10.51 -4.92 -1.32
N PRO A 176 11.38 -3.91 -1.60
CA PRO A 176 11.12 -2.48 -1.47
C PRO A 176 10.04 -2.03 -2.45
N VAL A 177 9.39 -0.94 -2.09
CA VAL A 177 8.36 -0.31 -2.89
C VAL A 177 8.79 1.11 -3.21
N THR A 178 8.44 1.53 -4.41
CA THR A 178 8.61 2.91 -4.84
C THR A 178 7.24 3.44 -5.19
N PHE A 179 6.94 4.65 -4.73
CA PHE A 179 5.70 5.34 -5.06
C PHE A 179 5.96 6.77 -5.47
N LYS A 180 5.19 7.25 -6.45
CA LYS A 180 5.00 8.69 -6.63
C LYS A 180 3.90 9.16 -5.69
N ILE A 181 4.16 10.28 -5.01
CA ILE A 181 3.16 11.03 -4.27
C ILE A 181 2.54 12.04 -5.23
N HIS A 182 1.25 11.93 -5.48
CA HIS A 182 0.48 12.95 -6.18
C HIS A 182 -0.17 13.87 -5.15
N GLY A 183 0.02 15.18 -5.28
CA GLY A 183 -0.69 16.20 -4.52
C GLY A 183 -1.91 16.70 -5.31
N HIS A 184 -3.03 16.86 -4.63
CA HIS A 184 -4.26 17.46 -5.17
C HIS A 184 -4.61 18.66 -4.30
N PHE A 185 -4.54 19.86 -4.88
CA PHE A 185 -4.77 21.11 -4.19
C PHE A 185 -6.07 21.74 -4.68
N GLU A 186 -6.99 21.98 -3.75
CA GLU A 186 -8.31 22.56 -4.02
C GLU A 186 -8.45 23.94 -3.36
N GLY A 187 -9.27 24.79 -3.98
CA GLY A 187 -9.54 26.14 -3.47
C GLY A 187 -8.38 27.11 -3.60
N LEU A 188 -7.47 26.81 -4.52
CA LEU A 188 -6.37 27.67 -4.96
C LEU A 188 -6.92 29.01 -5.52
N PRO A 189 -6.37 30.16 -5.10
CA PRO A 189 -6.65 31.47 -5.71
C PRO A 189 -6.41 31.47 -7.22
N ALA A 190 -7.14 32.32 -7.95
CA ALA A 190 -6.93 32.48 -9.39
C ALA A 190 -5.54 33.05 -9.71
N GLY A 191 -4.94 32.56 -10.80
CA GLY A 191 -3.62 33.00 -11.27
C GLY A 191 -2.49 32.06 -10.86
N ALA A 192 -1.29 32.32 -11.40
CA ALA A 192 -0.12 31.50 -11.13
C ALA A 192 0.34 31.70 -9.69
N GLN A 193 0.72 30.61 -9.03
CA GLN A 193 1.15 30.64 -7.64
C GLN A 193 2.17 29.56 -7.32
N ALA A 194 2.96 29.79 -6.28
CA ALA A 194 3.89 28.81 -5.74
C ALA A 194 3.32 28.22 -4.45
N VAL A 195 3.08 26.91 -4.45
CA VAL A 195 2.68 26.17 -3.25
C VAL A 195 3.92 25.52 -2.65
N GLN A 196 4.25 25.87 -1.41
CA GLN A 196 5.34 25.21 -0.69
C GLN A 196 4.80 24.09 0.19
N TYR A 197 5.46 22.93 0.17
CA TYR A 197 5.08 21.76 0.95
C TYR A 197 6.32 21.07 1.54
N ARG A 198 6.12 20.23 2.54
CA ARG A 198 7.12 19.29 3.04
C ARG A 198 6.47 17.99 3.46
N LEU A 199 7.22 16.89 3.45
CA LEU A 199 6.81 15.68 4.16
C LEU A 199 6.80 15.95 5.66
N VAL A 200 5.74 15.53 6.36
CA VAL A 200 5.68 15.61 7.82
C VAL A 200 6.82 14.78 8.40
N GLY A 201 7.55 15.36 9.37
CA GLY A 201 8.76 14.75 9.93
C GLY A 201 10.07 15.24 9.31
N THR A 202 10.04 15.93 8.16
CA THR A 202 11.23 16.54 7.55
C THR A 202 11.30 18.05 7.80
N GLN A 203 12.49 18.63 7.64
CA GLN A 203 12.73 20.06 7.79
C GLN A 203 12.73 20.83 6.46
N GLU A 204 12.88 20.11 5.35
CA GLU A 204 13.04 20.70 4.01
C GLU A 204 11.69 21.07 3.40
N TRP A 205 11.54 22.33 3.02
CA TRP A 205 10.39 22.81 2.25
C TRP A 205 10.71 22.79 0.75
N LYS A 206 9.81 22.19 -0.04
CA LYS A 206 9.85 22.10 -1.49
C LYS A 206 8.77 22.99 -2.10
N THR A 207 8.95 23.41 -3.35
CA THR A 207 8.02 24.32 -4.03
C THR A 207 7.44 23.63 -5.27
N VAL A 208 6.14 23.80 -5.46
CA VAL A 208 5.40 23.44 -6.68
C VAL A 208 4.88 24.71 -7.32
N ASN A 209 5.10 24.85 -8.62
CA ASN A 209 4.53 25.94 -9.40
C ASN A 209 3.16 25.50 -9.95
N VAL A 210 2.13 26.26 -9.61
CA VAL A 210 0.76 26.11 -10.11
C VAL A 210 0.58 27.11 -11.26
N PRO A 211 0.20 26.65 -12.47
CA PRO A 211 0.01 27.52 -13.62
C PRO A 211 -1.28 28.33 -13.49
N ALA A 212 -1.38 29.48 -14.17
CA ALA A 212 -2.52 30.40 -14.01
C ALA A 212 -3.87 29.84 -14.48
N ASP A 213 -3.85 28.91 -15.42
CA ASP A 213 -5.00 28.23 -16.03
C ASP A 213 -5.37 26.92 -15.30
N HIS A 214 -4.95 26.77 -14.03
CA HIS A 214 -5.28 25.59 -13.25
C HIS A 214 -6.80 25.41 -13.09
N GLY A 215 -7.26 24.16 -13.10
CA GLY A 215 -8.66 23.83 -12.80
C GLY A 215 -9.00 24.04 -11.32
N ALA A 216 -10.23 23.67 -10.95
CA ALA A 216 -10.70 23.72 -9.55
C ALA A 216 -9.85 22.85 -8.59
N VAL A 217 -9.24 21.80 -9.14
CA VAL A 217 -8.27 20.94 -8.47
C VAL A 217 -6.99 20.96 -9.30
N PHE A 218 -5.88 21.37 -8.70
CA PHE A 218 -4.57 21.24 -9.32
C PHE A 218 -3.90 19.96 -8.83
N THR A 219 -3.50 19.11 -9.77
CA THR A 219 -2.85 17.82 -9.49
C THR A 219 -1.42 17.81 -10.03
N THR A 220 -0.47 17.38 -9.21
CA THR A 220 0.93 17.21 -9.65
C THR A 220 1.64 16.12 -8.85
N VAL A 221 2.72 15.58 -9.40
CA VAL A 221 3.65 14.72 -8.66
C VAL A 221 4.50 15.60 -7.74
N LEU A 222 4.48 15.29 -6.45
CA LEU A 222 5.29 15.96 -5.44
C LEU A 222 6.65 15.30 -5.30
N GLU A 223 6.67 13.99 -5.01
CA GLU A 223 7.88 13.25 -4.70
C GLU A 223 7.83 11.81 -5.20
N THR A 224 8.99 11.19 -5.37
CA THR A 224 9.11 9.73 -5.47
C THR A 224 9.72 9.21 -4.16
N LEU A 225 8.96 8.41 -3.42
CA LEU A 225 9.40 7.80 -2.16
C LEU A 225 9.84 6.36 -2.40
N ASN A 226 10.90 5.95 -1.71
CA ASN A 226 11.39 4.58 -1.68
C ASN A 226 11.26 4.06 -0.25
N TRP A 227 10.41 3.06 -0.04
CA TRP A 227 10.29 2.40 1.25
C TRP A 227 10.86 1.00 1.16
N ASP A 228 11.67 0.67 2.15
CA ASP A 228 12.28 -0.63 2.30
C ASP A 228 12.18 -1.11 3.75
N TRP A 229 12.78 -2.27 4.04
CA TRP A 229 12.76 -2.89 5.36
C TRP A 229 13.63 -2.17 6.42
N GLU A 230 14.35 -1.11 6.05
CA GLU A 230 15.24 -0.30 6.90
C GLU A 230 14.66 1.08 7.19
N THR A 231 13.84 1.62 6.28
CA THR A 231 13.25 2.95 6.43
C THR A 231 12.34 3.12 7.66
N ASP A 232 11.78 2.03 8.21
CA ASP A 232 10.74 2.04 9.26
C ASP A 232 9.51 2.93 8.91
N GLU A 233 9.43 3.41 7.66
CA GLU A 233 8.36 4.23 7.11
C GLU A 233 7.15 3.34 6.78
N THR A 234 5.98 3.79 7.22
CA THR A 234 4.71 3.11 6.97
C THR A 234 3.58 4.08 6.64
N SER A 235 3.87 5.38 6.66
CA SER A 235 2.91 6.41 6.33
C SER A 235 3.55 7.61 5.66
N VAL A 236 2.73 8.41 5.01
CA VAL A 236 3.12 9.71 4.48
C VAL A 236 2.01 10.71 4.76
N GLN A 237 2.42 11.94 5.04
CA GLN A 237 1.56 13.10 5.09
C GLN A 237 2.39 14.29 4.62
N ILE A 238 1.76 15.25 3.93
CA ILE A 238 2.41 16.53 3.62
C ILE A 238 1.84 17.64 4.49
N GLN A 239 2.66 18.64 4.74
CA GLN A 239 2.25 19.92 5.29
C GLN A 239 2.45 21.00 4.23
N ILE A 240 1.46 21.89 4.07
CA ILE A 240 1.54 23.08 3.21
C ILE A 240 2.04 24.26 4.04
N ARG A 241 2.94 25.06 3.47
CA ARG A 241 3.50 26.24 4.13
C ARG A 241 2.50 27.38 4.08
N GLN A 242 1.61 27.42 5.05
CA GLN A 242 0.65 28.50 5.22
C GLN A 242 0.30 28.67 6.70
N PRO A 243 -0.28 29.81 7.11
CA PRO A 243 -0.44 30.15 8.53
C PRO A 243 -1.35 29.22 9.33
N ASP A 244 -2.29 28.53 8.68
CA ASP A 244 -3.11 27.49 9.32
C ASP A 244 -2.38 26.14 9.47
N GLY A 245 -1.20 26.00 8.86
CA GLY A 245 -0.39 24.79 8.90
C GLY A 245 -1.03 23.58 8.24
N LEU A 246 -1.93 23.77 7.26
CA LEU A 246 -2.71 22.71 6.60
C LEU A 246 -1.88 21.46 6.27
N THR A 247 -2.41 20.30 6.67
CA THR A 247 -1.86 18.99 6.34
C THR A 247 -2.80 18.22 5.41
N SER A 248 -2.24 17.31 4.62
CA SER A 248 -3.04 16.36 3.84
C SER A 248 -3.66 15.26 4.69
N ASN A 249 -4.43 14.37 4.06
CA ASN A 249 -4.65 13.03 4.58
C ASN A 249 -3.31 12.32 4.87
N THR A 250 -3.33 11.43 5.86
CA THR A 250 -2.26 10.46 6.07
C THR A 250 -2.58 9.21 5.26
N LEU A 251 -1.60 8.74 4.49
CA LEU A 251 -1.70 7.47 3.77
C LEU A 251 -0.79 6.45 4.41
N TYR A 252 -1.31 5.27 4.69
CA TYR A 252 -0.56 4.14 5.24
C TYR A 252 -0.27 3.08 4.17
N TYR A 253 0.89 2.45 4.30
CA TYR A 253 1.26 1.27 3.53
C TYR A 253 2.19 0.36 4.36
N PHE A 254 1.74 -0.86 4.64
CA PHE A 254 2.36 -1.77 5.61
C PHE A 254 3.12 -2.94 4.98
N LYS A 255 3.23 -3.05 3.65
CA LYS A 255 3.92 -4.22 3.04
C LYS A 255 5.39 -4.32 3.37
N CYS A 256 6.07 -3.22 3.65
CA CYS A 256 7.47 -3.26 4.08
C CYS A 256 7.64 -3.59 5.57
N GLY A 257 6.59 -3.43 6.39
CA GLY A 257 6.60 -3.82 7.79
C GLY A 257 5.50 -3.13 8.60
N PRO A 258 5.27 -3.60 9.84
CA PRO A 258 4.41 -2.90 10.78
C PRO A 258 5.03 -1.55 11.16
N PRO A 259 4.22 -0.57 11.59
CA PRO A 259 4.73 0.70 12.12
C PRO A 259 5.62 0.44 13.34
N SER A 260 6.65 1.27 13.50
CA SER A 260 7.63 1.17 14.60
C SER A 260 7.07 1.64 15.95
N ASN A 261 5.97 2.41 15.94
CA ASN A 261 5.37 3.06 17.10
C ASN A 261 3.95 2.53 17.38
N ARG A 262 3.42 2.80 18.58
CA ARG A 262 1.98 2.66 18.89
C ARG A 262 1.20 3.80 18.25
N GLU A 263 1.24 3.88 16.93
CA GLU A 263 0.44 4.82 16.17
C GLU A 263 -1.03 4.42 16.29
N GLY A 264 -1.89 5.38 16.63
CA GLY A 264 -3.34 5.20 16.64
C GLY A 264 -3.92 5.65 15.31
N PHE A 265 -4.82 4.87 14.73
CA PHE A 265 -5.39 5.11 13.40
C PHE A 265 -6.73 5.86 13.46
N GLY A 266 -6.93 6.68 14.50
CA GLY A 266 -8.23 7.23 14.86
C GLY A 266 -9.03 6.28 15.74
N ALA A 267 -10.35 6.33 15.63
CA ALA A 267 -11.27 5.55 16.44
C ALA A 267 -12.50 5.08 15.66
N THR A 268 -13.17 4.05 16.15
CA THR A 268 -14.55 3.74 15.80
C THR A 268 -15.49 4.30 16.88
N ALA A 269 -16.65 4.79 16.48
CA ALA A 269 -17.67 5.30 17.40
C ALA A 269 -18.42 4.16 18.12
N GLU A 270 -18.48 2.98 17.49
CA GLU A 270 -19.10 1.78 18.00
C GLU A 270 -18.37 0.54 17.48
N LYS A 271 -18.71 -0.63 18.03
CA LYS A 271 -18.19 -1.90 17.53
C LYS A 271 -18.68 -2.14 16.10
N ILE A 272 -17.76 -2.40 15.17
CA ILE A 272 -18.08 -2.66 13.76
C ILE A 272 -18.01 -4.17 13.53
N THR A 273 -19.18 -4.80 13.53
CA THR A 273 -19.31 -6.26 13.54
C THR A 273 -18.98 -6.89 12.19
N LEU A 274 -18.33 -8.06 12.25
CA LEU A 274 -18.15 -8.96 11.11
C LEU A 274 -19.23 -10.04 11.13
N THR A 275 -20.09 -10.10 10.10
CA THR A 275 -21.10 -11.16 10.00
C THR A 275 -20.63 -12.32 9.14
N ALA A 276 -21.42 -13.39 9.07
CA ALA A 276 -21.15 -14.52 8.19
C ALA A 276 -21.05 -14.11 6.71
N ALA A 277 -21.87 -13.14 6.28
CA ALA A 277 -21.87 -12.64 4.90
C ALA A 277 -20.97 -11.40 4.69
N GLY A 278 -20.20 -10.97 5.69
CA GLY A 278 -19.48 -9.68 5.66
C GLY A 278 -20.06 -8.67 6.61
N GLY A 279 -21.23 -8.14 6.25
CA GLY A 279 -21.94 -7.15 7.06
C GLY A 279 -21.18 -5.82 7.17
N PRO A 280 -21.42 -5.04 8.24
CA PRO A 280 -20.91 -3.67 8.38
C PRO A 280 -19.39 -3.54 8.18
N LEU A 281 -18.59 -4.49 8.69
CA LEU A 281 -17.14 -4.39 8.57
C LEU A 281 -16.64 -4.48 7.13
N VAL A 282 -17.16 -5.43 6.34
CA VAL A 282 -16.70 -5.62 4.96
C VAL A 282 -17.22 -4.49 4.06
N GLU A 283 -18.41 -3.94 4.38
CA GLU A 283 -18.89 -2.71 3.75
C GLU A 283 -17.96 -1.51 4.01
N LEU A 284 -17.46 -1.38 5.23
CA LEU A 284 -16.51 -0.32 5.59
C LEU A 284 -15.20 -0.48 4.83
N VAL A 285 -14.68 -1.70 4.71
CA VAL A 285 -13.44 -1.95 3.94
C VAL A 285 -13.65 -1.67 2.45
N ALA A 286 -14.83 -1.96 1.91
CA ALA A 286 -15.13 -1.59 0.53
C ALA A 286 -15.11 -0.05 0.34
N ASP A 287 -15.63 0.72 1.29
CA ASP A 287 -15.52 2.18 1.26
C ASP A 287 -14.04 2.63 1.32
N ALA A 288 -13.24 1.98 2.17
CA ALA A 288 -11.82 2.27 2.29
C ALA A 288 -11.03 1.99 1.01
N TYR A 289 -11.32 0.87 0.32
CA TYR A 289 -10.70 0.55 -0.96
C TYR A 289 -11.04 1.59 -2.03
N LEU A 290 -12.32 1.98 -2.12
CA LEU A 290 -12.75 2.99 -3.09
C LEU A 290 -12.05 4.32 -2.80
N ASP A 291 -12.06 4.79 -1.55
CA ASP A 291 -11.45 6.06 -1.14
C ASP A 291 -9.95 6.12 -1.48
N ALA A 292 -9.24 5.00 -1.27
CA ALA A 292 -7.79 4.93 -1.45
C ALA A 292 -7.33 5.09 -2.91
N VAL A 293 -8.17 4.71 -3.89
CA VAL A 293 -7.77 4.67 -5.31
C VAL A 293 -8.62 5.56 -6.22
N GLN A 294 -9.75 6.10 -5.74
CA GLN A 294 -10.70 6.84 -6.58
C GLN A 294 -10.05 8.03 -7.30
N ALA A 295 -9.26 8.84 -6.60
CA ALA A 295 -8.68 10.05 -7.16
C ALA A 295 -7.66 9.79 -8.30
N VAL A 296 -6.90 8.69 -8.22
CA VAL A 296 -5.88 8.34 -9.25
C VAL A 296 -6.43 7.48 -10.39
N SER A 297 -7.49 6.70 -10.15
CA SER A 297 -8.01 5.72 -11.12
C SER A 297 -9.37 6.10 -11.72
N GLY A 298 -10.13 6.96 -11.03
CA GLY A 298 -11.54 7.20 -11.30
C GLY A 298 -12.44 6.02 -10.94
N ALA A 299 -12.02 5.13 -10.03
CA ALA A 299 -12.87 4.05 -9.53
C ALA A 299 -14.23 4.58 -9.03
N GLN A 300 -15.29 3.84 -9.34
CA GLN A 300 -16.68 4.23 -9.05
C GLN A 300 -17.29 3.38 -7.93
N VAL A 301 -16.78 2.16 -7.77
CA VAL A 301 -17.22 1.19 -6.77
C VAL A 301 -16.04 0.32 -6.37
N ALA A 302 -16.01 -0.17 -5.14
CA ALA A 302 -15.13 -1.25 -4.73
C ALA A 302 -15.94 -2.51 -4.39
N LEU A 303 -15.34 -3.67 -4.63
CA LEU A 303 -15.87 -4.98 -4.26
C LEU A 303 -14.88 -5.69 -3.33
N VAL A 304 -15.40 -6.22 -2.23
CA VAL A 304 -14.61 -6.93 -1.23
C VAL A 304 -15.27 -8.28 -0.94
N SER A 305 -14.45 -9.32 -0.89
CA SER A 305 -14.86 -10.64 -0.40
C SER A 305 -14.79 -10.68 1.12
N ARG A 306 -15.74 -11.36 1.76
CA ARG A 306 -15.65 -11.73 3.18
C ARG A 306 -14.44 -12.62 3.50
N HIS A 307 -13.84 -13.27 2.50
CA HIS A 307 -12.68 -14.14 2.69
C HIS A 307 -11.50 -13.39 3.32
N GLY A 308 -10.75 -14.05 4.19
CA GLY A 308 -9.54 -13.48 4.82
C GLY A 308 -9.81 -12.67 6.10
N PHE A 309 -11.01 -12.11 6.28
CA PHE A 309 -11.40 -11.42 7.51
C PHE A 309 -11.50 -12.38 8.70
N ARG A 310 -10.80 -12.05 9.80
CA ARG A 310 -10.68 -12.93 10.96
C ARG A 310 -11.46 -12.46 12.18
N THR A 311 -11.57 -11.16 12.38
CA THR A 311 -12.26 -10.56 13.54
C THR A 311 -12.89 -9.22 13.18
N GLU A 312 -13.49 -8.58 14.17
CA GLU A 312 -14.23 -7.33 14.12
C GLU A 312 -13.40 -6.14 14.66
N LEU A 313 -13.89 -4.91 14.48
CA LEU A 313 -13.30 -3.72 15.10
C LEU A 313 -14.09 -3.36 16.37
N ASN A 314 -13.39 -3.17 17.48
CA ASN A 314 -13.95 -2.72 18.74
C ASN A 314 -14.28 -1.23 18.68
N ALA A 315 -15.16 -0.78 19.58
CA ALA A 315 -15.42 0.64 19.80
C ALA A 315 -14.18 1.33 20.42
N GLY A 316 -13.88 2.55 19.99
CA GLY A 316 -12.79 3.35 20.54
C GLY A 316 -11.53 3.36 19.67
N PRO A 317 -10.36 3.71 20.24
CA PRO A 317 -9.13 3.86 19.48
C PRO A 317 -8.73 2.59 18.73
N VAL A 318 -8.41 2.72 17.45
CA VAL A 318 -7.99 1.61 16.59
C VAL A 318 -6.47 1.53 16.55
N THR A 319 -5.92 0.34 16.81
CA THR A 319 -4.47 0.09 16.77
C THR A 319 -4.07 -0.76 15.56
N TYR A 320 -2.76 -0.81 15.28
CA TYR A 320 -2.23 -1.64 14.20
C TYR A 320 -2.48 -3.12 14.48
N GLU A 321 -2.34 -3.55 15.74
CA GLU A 321 -2.61 -4.93 16.13
C GLU A 321 -4.05 -5.34 15.86
N GLU A 322 -5.00 -4.43 16.05
CA GLU A 322 -6.40 -4.66 15.75
C GLU A 322 -6.69 -4.71 14.24
N LEU A 323 -6.11 -3.79 13.46
CA LEU A 323 -6.19 -3.82 11.99
C LEU A 323 -5.59 -5.12 11.43
N TRP A 324 -4.41 -5.49 11.91
CA TRP A 324 -3.73 -6.74 11.54
C TRP A 324 -4.53 -7.98 11.97
N ALA A 325 -5.10 -7.97 13.18
CA ALA A 325 -5.96 -9.07 13.62
C ALA A 325 -7.18 -9.20 12.69
N THR A 326 -7.74 -8.09 12.22
CA THR A 326 -8.91 -8.03 11.36
C THR A 326 -8.62 -8.50 9.94
N GLN A 327 -7.64 -7.89 9.26
CA GLN A 327 -7.30 -8.12 7.86
C GLN A 327 -5.77 -7.98 7.64
N PRO A 328 -5.01 -9.09 7.72
CA PRO A 328 -3.53 -9.08 7.68
C PRO A 328 -2.89 -9.32 6.32
N ASP A 329 -3.66 -9.57 5.26
CA ASP A 329 -3.10 -10.07 4.00
C ASP A 329 -2.30 -8.99 3.25
N GLY A 330 -2.61 -7.71 3.47
CA GLY A 330 -1.92 -6.57 2.88
C GLY A 330 -2.07 -6.52 1.36
N LEU A 331 -3.17 -6.99 0.78
CA LEU A 331 -3.27 -7.16 -0.67
C LEU A 331 -3.40 -5.79 -1.34
N ALA A 332 -2.64 -5.55 -2.41
CA ALA A 332 -2.74 -4.30 -3.16
C ALA A 332 -4.15 -4.14 -3.75
N VAL A 333 -4.70 -2.94 -3.64
CA VAL A 333 -5.98 -2.55 -4.24
C VAL A 333 -5.74 -2.08 -5.67
N ASP A 334 -6.28 -2.83 -6.62
CA ASP A 334 -6.22 -2.55 -8.05
C ASP A 334 -7.58 -2.05 -8.55
N VAL A 335 -7.63 -1.56 -9.79
CA VAL A 335 -8.87 -1.12 -10.44
C VAL A 335 -8.95 -1.69 -11.84
N HIS A 336 -10.06 -2.35 -12.14
CA HIS A 336 -10.39 -2.89 -13.45
C HIS A 336 -11.72 -2.31 -13.95
N ALA A 337 -11.84 -2.10 -15.26
CA ALA A 337 -13.09 -1.73 -15.90
C ALA A 337 -13.81 -2.96 -16.45
N MET A 338 -15.12 -3.06 -16.23
CA MET A 338 -15.98 -4.08 -16.85
C MET A 338 -17.37 -3.53 -17.15
N THR A 339 -18.10 -4.20 -18.03
CA THR A 339 -19.49 -3.84 -18.36
C THR A 339 -20.46 -4.18 -17.22
N GLY A 340 -21.61 -3.52 -17.17
CA GLY A 340 -22.68 -3.82 -16.24
C GLY A 340 -23.14 -5.29 -16.32
N ALA A 341 -23.14 -5.88 -17.52
CA ALA A 341 -23.44 -7.30 -17.71
C ALA A 341 -22.40 -8.22 -17.07
N GLN A 342 -21.10 -7.92 -17.21
CA GLN A 342 -20.03 -8.65 -16.52
C GLN A 342 -20.15 -8.51 -15.01
N LEU A 343 -20.41 -7.29 -14.52
CA LEU A 343 -20.59 -7.03 -13.10
C LEU A 343 -21.78 -7.81 -12.51
N LYS A 344 -22.93 -7.83 -13.19
CA LYS A 344 -24.10 -8.62 -12.76
C LYS A 344 -23.76 -10.11 -12.63
N LYS A 345 -23.06 -10.68 -13.62
CA LYS A 345 -22.61 -12.09 -13.58
C LYS A 345 -21.67 -12.35 -12.40
N LEU A 346 -20.73 -11.43 -12.14
CA LEU A 346 -19.80 -11.55 -11.02
C LEU A 346 -20.53 -11.48 -9.67
N LEU A 347 -21.41 -10.50 -9.48
CA LEU A 347 -22.18 -10.32 -8.24
C LEU A 347 -23.18 -11.46 -7.98
N ALA A 348 -23.67 -12.11 -9.04
CA ALA A 348 -24.54 -13.28 -8.93
C ALA A 348 -23.82 -14.54 -8.43
N HIS A 349 -22.48 -14.57 -8.46
CA HIS A 349 -21.70 -15.76 -8.11
C HIS A 349 -21.53 -15.90 -6.58
N PRO A 350 -22.11 -16.92 -5.94
CA PRO A 350 -21.75 -17.26 -4.58
C PRO A 350 -20.43 -18.04 -4.57
N ASN A 351 -19.55 -17.75 -3.62
CA ASN A 351 -18.38 -18.58 -3.40
C ASN A 351 -18.78 -19.94 -2.78
N PRO A 352 -17.84 -20.91 -2.61
CA PRO A 352 -18.15 -22.23 -2.05
C PRO A 352 -18.72 -22.22 -0.62
N SER A 353 -18.59 -21.11 0.11
CA SER A 353 -19.20 -20.91 1.44
C SER A 353 -20.57 -20.24 1.38
N GLY A 354 -21.10 -19.98 0.18
CA GLY A 354 -22.37 -19.28 -0.03
C GLY A 354 -22.28 -17.76 0.12
N TRP A 355 -21.08 -17.19 0.21
CA TRP A 355 -20.89 -15.73 0.34
C TRP A 355 -20.85 -15.04 -1.01
N VAL A 356 -21.28 -13.78 -1.02
CA VAL A 356 -21.31 -12.92 -2.21
C VAL A 356 -20.44 -11.69 -1.99
N LEU A 357 -20.11 -10.96 -3.06
CA LEU A 357 -19.24 -9.78 -2.97
C LEU A 357 -19.96 -8.61 -2.29
N THR A 358 -19.27 -7.99 -1.34
CA THR A 358 -19.76 -6.81 -0.61
C THR A 358 -19.31 -5.54 -1.31
N PRO A 359 -20.22 -4.61 -1.68
CA PRO A 359 -19.88 -3.40 -2.39
C PRO A 359 -19.60 -2.20 -1.46
N SER A 360 -18.89 -1.21 -2.00
CA SER A 360 -18.81 0.14 -1.41
C SER A 360 -20.17 0.84 -1.44
N SER A 361 -20.30 1.93 -0.68
CA SER A 361 -21.55 2.67 -0.47
C SER A 361 -22.20 3.20 -1.76
N SER A 362 -21.40 3.36 -2.81
CA SER A 362 -21.86 3.76 -4.14
C SER A 362 -22.70 2.68 -4.85
N LEU A 363 -22.64 1.41 -4.47
CA LEU A 363 -23.36 0.34 -5.17
C LEU A 363 -24.27 -0.46 -4.23
N ARG A 364 -25.49 -0.73 -4.71
CA ARG A 364 -26.46 -1.63 -4.07
C ARG A 364 -26.98 -2.63 -5.08
N TYR A 365 -27.20 -3.87 -4.66
CA TYR A 365 -27.79 -4.89 -5.54
C TYR A 365 -28.69 -5.88 -4.79
N THR A 366 -29.64 -6.44 -5.54
CA THR A 366 -30.57 -7.48 -5.07
C THR A 366 -30.28 -8.79 -5.80
N LEU A 367 -30.10 -9.86 -5.03
CA LEU A 367 -30.01 -11.23 -5.51
C LEU A 367 -31.34 -11.95 -5.29
N GLN A 368 -31.81 -12.64 -6.31
CA GLN A 368 -32.99 -13.49 -6.23
C GLN A 368 -32.77 -14.73 -7.13
N GLY A 369 -32.91 -15.92 -6.56
CA GLY A 369 -32.76 -17.18 -7.31
C GLY A 369 -31.40 -17.36 -8.01
N GLY A 370 -30.33 -16.79 -7.45
CA GLY A 370 -28.98 -16.87 -8.04
C GLY A 370 -28.71 -15.88 -9.17
N ALA A 371 -29.55 -14.86 -9.34
CA ALA A 371 -29.36 -13.79 -10.33
C ALA A 371 -29.47 -12.41 -9.68
N VAL A 372 -28.75 -11.43 -10.23
CA VAL A 372 -28.90 -10.02 -9.85
C VAL A 372 -30.11 -9.43 -10.56
N THR A 373 -31.17 -9.13 -9.82
CA THR A 373 -32.42 -8.57 -10.37
C THR A 373 -32.44 -7.04 -10.34
N GLU A 374 -31.75 -6.43 -9.39
CA GLU A 374 -31.62 -4.98 -9.26
C GLU A 374 -30.17 -4.63 -8.96
N ILE A 375 -29.66 -3.58 -9.61
CA ILE A 375 -28.32 -3.04 -9.36
C ILE A 375 -28.34 -1.54 -9.61
N THR A 376 -27.86 -0.78 -8.63
CA THR A 376 -27.75 0.68 -8.71
C THR A 376 -26.35 1.12 -8.39
N LEU A 377 -25.85 2.11 -9.13
CA LEU A 377 -24.59 2.81 -8.90
C LEU A 377 -24.90 4.28 -8.70
N ASN A 378 -24.54 4.82 -7.53
CA ASN A 378 -24.89 6.18 -7.09
C ASN A 378 -26.39 6.48 -7.20
N GLY A 379 -27.23 5.47 -6.90
CA GLY A 379 -28.69 5.56 -6.98
C GLY A 379 -29.29 5.41 -8.39
N ALA A 380 -28.47 5.43 -9.45
CA ALA A 380 -28.93 5.21 -10.81
C ALA A 380 -28.87 3.72 -11.20
N PRO A 381 -29.85 3.17 -11.93
CA PRO A 381 -29.78 1.80 -12.44
C PRO A 381 -28.55 1.58 -13.34
N VAL A 382 -27.90 0.43 -13.20
CA VAL A 382 -26.77 0.05 -14.06
C VAL A 382 -27.26 -0.63 -15.33
N ALA A 383 -26.93 -0.02 -16.48
CA ALA A 383 -27.19 -0.61 -17.79
C ALA A 383 -26.15 -1.69 -18.13
N ASP A 384 -26.54 -2.70 -18.91
CA ASP A 384 -25.67 -3.84 -19.25
C ASP A 384 -24.40 -3.43 -20.01
N THR A 385 -24.50 -2.41 -20.86
CA THR A 385 -23.39 -1.90 -21.67
C THR A 385 -22.56 -0.84 -20.96
N GLN A 386 -22.97 -0.36 -19.77
CA GLN A 386 -22.25 0.65 -19.03
C GLN A 386 -20.89 0.09 -18.58
N VAL A 387 -19.80 0.76 -18.93
CA VAL A 387 -18.45 0.42 -18.45
C VAL A 387 -18.24 1.07 -17.08
N ILE A 388 -17.83 0.27 -16.11
CA ILE A 388 -17.69 0.67 -14.71
C ILE A 388 -16.28 0.35 -14.25
N LYS A 389 -15.62 1.32 -13.62
CA LYS A 389 -14.32 1.13 -12.97
C LYS A 389 -14.50 0.64 -11.54
N ILE A 390 -13.97 -0.55 -11.26
CA ILE A 390 -14.22 -1.31 -10.04
C ILE A 390 -12.89 -1.59 -9.34
N ALA A 391 -12.79 -1.14 -8.09
CA ALA A 391 -11.67 -1.43 -7.21
C ALA A 391 -11.86 -2.78 -6.50
N ALA A 392 -10.78 -3.54 -6.35
CA ALA A 392 -10.74 -4.75 -5.53
C ALA A 392 -9.29 -5.10 -5.22
N ASN A 393 -9.08 -6.04 -4.30
CA ASN A 393 -7.73 -6.57 -4.12
C ASN A 393 -7.33 -7.45 -5.33
N TYR A 394 -6.05 -7.44 -5.70
CA TYR A 394 -5.58 -8.09 -6.93
C TYR A 394 -5.81 -9.62 -6.97
N ILE A 395 -5.81 -10.33 -5.83
CA ILE A 395 -6.06 -11.78 -5.83
C ILE A 395 -7.54 -12.10 -6.10
N LEU A 396 -8.47 -11.27 -5.64
CA LEU A 396 -9.89 -11.42 -5.97
C LEU A 396 -10.09 -11.28 -7.49
N MET A 397 -9.49 -10.25 -8.09
CA MET A 397 -9.53 -10.05 -9.54
C MET A 397 -8.92 -11.23 -10.31
N GLY A 398 -7.87 -11.84 -9.74
CA GLY A 398 -7.18 -13.02 -10.26
C GLY A 398 -7.94 -14.34 -10.15
N GLY A 399 -9.14 -14.37 -9.54
CA GLY A 399 -9.96 -15.58 -9.40
C GLY A 399 -9.68 -16.40 -8.14
N TRP A 400 -9.16 -15.77 -7.09
CA TRP A 400 -8.99 -16.40 -5.78
C TRP A 400 -10.18 -16.08 -4.86
N GLN A 401 -10.08 -16.45 -3.58
CA GLN A 401 -11.12 -16.19 -2.56
C GLN A 401 -12.48 -16.88 -2.84
N GLY A 402 -12.49 -17.86 -3.76
CA GLY A 402 -13.67 -18.59 -4.18
C GLY A 402 -14.54 -17.88 -5.21
N PHE A 403 -14.00 -16.87 -5.90
CA PHE A 403 -14.68 -16.12 -6.96
C PHE A 403 -14.01 -16.33 -8.31
N PRO A 404 -14.73 -16.18 -9.44
CA PRO A 404 -14.15 -16.31 -10.76
C PRO A 404 -13.15 -15.18 -11.04
N LYS A 405 -12.16 -15.49 -11.89
CA LYS A 405 -11.27 -14.47 -12.45
C LYS A 405 -12.11 -13.44 -13.23
N TRP A 406 -11.70 -12.18 -13.22
CA TRP A 406 -12.41 -11.10 -13.89
C TRP A 406 -12.12 -11.09 -15.40
N GLU A 407 -12.57 -12.15 -16.08
CA GLU A 407 -12.34 -12.36 -17.52
C GLU A 407 -12.99 -11.27 -18.37
N GLY A 408 -12.23 -10.77 -19.36
CA GLY A 408 -12.67 -9.69 -20.24
C GLY A 408 -12.76 -8.32 -19.56
N SER A 409 -12.25 -8.15 -18.34
CA SER A 409 -12.07 -6.82 -17.74
C SER A 409 -10.76 -6.17 -18.21
N THR A 410 -10.72 -4.84 -18.22
CA THR A 410 -9.54 -4.05 -18.61
C THR A 410 -8.86 -3.49 -17.36
N SER A 411 -7.55 -3.68 -17.20
CA SER A 411 -6.83 -3.04 -16.09
C SER A 411 -6.78 -1.53 -16.28
N VAL A 412 -7.14 -0.77 -15.23
CA VAL A 412 -7.17 0.70 -15.22
C VAL A 412 -6.09 1.25 -14.30
N TYR A 413 -5.86 0.59 -13.18
CA TYR A 413 -4.87 0.98 -12.18
C TYR A 413 -4.35 -0.27 -11.46
N HIS A 414 -3.04 -0.33 -11.24
CA HIS A 414 -2.37 -1.46 -10.64
C HIS A 414 -1.43 -1.02 -9.51
N GLY A 415 -1.35 -1.81 -8.46
CA GLY A 415 -0.42 -1.62 -7.37
C GLY A 415 -0.83 -0.51 -6.40
N GLY A 416 -2.12 -0.31 -6.15
CA GLY A 416 -2.55 0.65 -5.12
C GLY A 416 -2.05 0.34 -3.72
N PRO A 417 -2.47 1.14 -2.72
CA PRO A 417 -2.18 0.87 -1.33
C PRO A 417 -2.57 -0.57 -0.95
N ASP A 418 -1.88 -1.16 0.03
CA ASP A 418 -2.35 -2.43 0.59
C ASP A 418 -3.65 -2.24 1.35
N ASP A 419 -4.47 -3.29 1.36
CA ASP A 419 -5.80 -3.27 1.96
C ASP A 419 -5.84 -2.86 3.43
N THR A 420 -4.89 -3.33 4.25
CA THR A 420 -4.72 -2.91 5.64
C THR A 420 -4.40 -1.42 5.72
N GLY A 421 -3.49 -0.92 4.88
CA GLY A 421 -3.15 0.50 4.76
C GLY A 421 -4.30 1.37 4.28
N ALA A 422 -5.09 0.89 3.33
CA ALA A 422 -6.31 1.57 2.85
C ALA A 422 -7.32 1.74 3.97
N LEU A 423 -7.59 0.69 4.76
CA LEU A 423 -8.47 0.76 5.92
C LEU A 423 -7.93 1.73 6.98
N ALA A 424 -6.64 1.66 7.32
CA ALA A 424 -6.01 2.58 8.27
C ALA A 424 -6.17 4.05 7.85
N SER A 425 -5.89 4.34 6.58
CA SER A 425 -6.00 5.68 6.00
C SER A 425 -7.45 6.18 6.05
N TYR A 426 -8.41 5.31 5.74
CA TYR A 426 -9.83 5.64 5.80
C TYR A 426 -10.30 5.95 7.23
N ILE A 427 -9.85 5.20 8.24
CA ILE A 427 -10.24 5.46 9.63
C ILE A 427 -9.65 6.77 10.12
N VAL A 428 -8.39 7.07 9.84
CA VAL A 428 -7.78 8.37 10.20
C VAL A 428 -8.56 9.53 9.57
N LYS A 429 -8.91 9.42 8.28
CA LYS A 429 -9.67 10.44 7.56
C LYS A 429 -11.08 10.67 8.11
N ASN A 430 -11.74 9.61 8.57
CA ASN A 430 -13.17 9.63 8.93
C ASN A 430 -13.41 9.40 10.44
N SER A 431 -12.40 9.64 11.29
CA SER A 431 -12.46 9.35 12.71
C SER A 431 -13.39 10.33 13.48
N PRO A 432 -14.27 9.84 14.38
CA PRO A 432 -14.55 8.44 14.64
C PRO A 432 -15.44 7.81 13.56
N VAL A 433 -15.04 6.65 13.05
CA VAL A 433 -15.79 5.92 12.01
C VAL A 433 -17.01 5.24 12.62
N ARG A 434 -18.13 5.29 11.90
CA ARG A 434 -19.37 4.58 12.25
C ARG A 434 -19.54 3.32 11.42
N ALA A 435 -20.21 2.34 11.99
CA ALA A 435 -20.58 1.11 11.31
C ALA A 435 -21.53 1.41 10.14
N PRO A 436 -21.23 0.93 8.92
CA PRO A 436 -22.21 0.85 7.85
C PRO A 436 -23.45 0.05 8.28
N LYS A 437 -24.57 0.27 7.60
CA LYS A 437 -25.85 -0.39 7.94
C LYS A 437 -25.84 -1.90 7.68
N GLY A 438 -24.95 -2.41 6.82
CA GLY A 438 -24.97 -3.83 6.44
C GLY A 438 -26.11 -4.18 5.49
N ASP A 439 -26.61 -3.21 4.72
CA ASP A 439 -27.82 -3.31 3.90
C ASP A 439 -27.59 -3.11 2.39
N ARG A 440 -26.33 -3.14 1.92
CA ARG A 440 -26.00 -2.87 0.50
C ARG A 440 -26.29 -4.05 -0.41
N VAL A 441 -26.39 -5.26 0.16
CA VAL A 441 -26.74 -6.49 -0.55
C VAL A 441 -28.08 -6.99 0.00
N THR A 442 -29.07 -7.13 -0.87
CA THR A 442 -30.36 -7.74 -0.52
C THR A 442 -30.43 -9.13 -1.12
N VAL A 443 -30.66 -10.17 -0.32
CA VAL A 443 -30.88 -11.54 -0.80
C VAL A 443 -32.33 -11.92 -0.55
N ARG A 444 -33.04 -12.32 -1.61
CA ARG A 444 -34.46 -12.68 -1.61
C ARG A 444 -34.72 -14.12 -2.02
#